data_AF-B6BEN3-F1
#
_entry.id   AF-B6BEN3-F1
#
_cell.length_a   1.000
_cell.length_b   1.000
_cell.length_c   1.000
_cell.angle_alpha   90.00
_cell.angle_beta   90.00
_cell.angle_gamma   90.00
#
_symmetry.space_group_name_H-M   'P 1'
#
loop_
_entity.id
_entity.type
_entity.pdbx_description
1 polymer ?
#
loop_
_entity_poly.entity_id
_entity_poly.type
_entity_poly.pdbx_seq_one_letter_code
_entity_poly.pdbx_strand_id
1 'polypeptide(L)' 'MFVRHPDHPEWGVGQVQSNAGGKITVNFPDQGKLVIDGARVSLIPVFEP' A
#
# COMPACT_ATOMS: atom_id res chain seq x y z
N MET A 1 -0.58 -6.04 -8.02
CA MET A 1 0.56 -5.84 -7.09
C MET A 1 -0.01 -5.63 -5.70
N PHE A 2 0.48 -6.40 -4.74
CA PHE A 2 0.06 -6.31 -3.34
C PHE A 2 1.19 -5.74 -2.48
N VAL A 3 0.81 -5.03 -1.42
CA VAL A 3 1.75 -4.33 -0.52
C VAL A 3 1.27 -4.38 0.92
N ARG A 4 2.20 -4.24 1.88
CA ARG A 4 1.89 -3.94 3.28
C ARG A 4 2.38 -2.53 3.64
N HIS A 5 1.63 -1.87 4.52
CA HIS A 5 2.11 -0.64 5.13
C HIS A 5 3.10 -0.99 6.26
N PRO A 6 4.32 -0.41 6.28
CA PRO A 6 5.33 -0.78 7.28
C PRO A 6 4.90 -0.45 8.72
N ASP A 7 4.28 0.71 8.91
CA ASP A 7 3.88 1.19 10.25
C ASP A 7 2.47 0.74 10.68
N HIS A 8 1.71 0.12 9.76
CA HIS A 8 0.31 -0.27 9.99
C HIS A 8 0.06 -1.70 9.48
N PRO A 9 0.71 -2.72 10.06
CA PRO A 9 0.50 -4.11 9.67
C PRO A 9 -0.94 -4.57 9.89
N GLU A 10 -1.68 -3.94 10.81
CA GLU A 10 -3.08 -4.23 11.12
C GLU A 10 -4.05 -3.89 9.99
N TRP A 11 -3.64 -3.07 9.02
CA TRP A 11 -4.47 -2.76 7.83
C TRP A 11 -4.55 -3.91 6.83
N GLY A 12 -3.75 -4.96 7.03
CA GLY A 12 -3.69 -6.12 6.15
C GLY A 12 -2.90 -5.88 4.86
N VAL A 13 -2.97 -6.86 3.94
CA VAL A 13 -2.32 -6.79 2.63
C VAL A 13 -3.20 -5.95 1.70
N GLY A 14 -2.71 -4.77 1.33
CA GLY A 14 -3.39 -3.85 0.45
C GLY A 14 -3.10 -4.11 -1.03
N GLN A 15 -4.07 -3.79 -1.88
CA GLN A 15 -3.93 -3.85 -3.33
C GLN A 15 -3.60 -2.46 -3.90
N VAL A 16 -2.50 -2.35 -4.65
CA VAL A 16 -2.18 -1.13 -5.38
C VAL A 16 -3.16 -0.96 -6.54
N GLN A 17 -3.90 0.16 -6.56
CA GLN A 17 -4.84 0.52 -7.64
C GLN A 17 -4.20 1.46 -8.67
N SER A 18 -3.29 2.35 -8.23
CA SER A 18 -2.56 3.25 -9.12
C SER A 18 -1.24 3.69 -8.51
N ASN A 19 -0.29 4.06 -9.37
CA ASN A 19 0.98 4.69 -8.98
C ASN A 19 1.30 5.80 -9.98
N ALA A 20 1.20 7.06 -9.56
CA ALA A 20 1.45 8.21 -10.41
C ALA A 20 2.00 9.39 -9.60
N GLY A 21 3.03 10.07 -10.13
CA GLY A 21 3.61 11.25 -9.49
C GLY A 21 4.16 11.00 -8.09
N GLY A 22 4.70 9.81 -7.82
CA GLY A 22 5.19 9.41 -6.50
C GLY A 22 4.10 9.10 -5.47
N LYS A 23 2.82 9.18 -5.86
CA LYS A 23 1.68 8.82 -5.02
C LYS A 23 1.13 7.46 -5.44
N ILE A 24 0.93 6.60 -4.45
CA ILE A 24 0.49 5.21 -4.64
C ILE A 24 -0.89 5.09 -3.99
N THR A 25 -1.92 4.82 -4.78
CA THR A 25 -3.26 4.54 -4.24
C THR A 25 -3.35 3.07 -3.91
N VAL A 26 -3.63 2.74 -2.66
CA VAL A 26 -3.75 1.37 -2.15
C VAL A 26 -5.10 1.20 -1.47
N ASN A 27 -5.78 0.10 -1.74
CA ASN A 27 -6.97 -0.29 -0.99
C ASN A 27 -6.60 -1.40 0.01
N PHE A 28 -6.68 -1.08 1.29
CA PHE A 28 -6.43 -1.99 2.40
C PHE A 28 -7.75 -2.58 2.91
N PRO A 29 -7.81 -3.87 3.28
CA PRO A 29 -9.04 -4.51 3.74
C PRO A 29 -9.64 -3.86 4.99
N ASP A 30 -8.81 -3.53 5.99
CA ASP A 30 -9.29 -3.07 7.30
C ASP A 30 -9.33 -1.54 7.45
N GLN A 31 -8.69 -0.81 6.52
CA GLN A 31 -8.59 0.67 6.55
C GLN A 31 -9.25 1.35 5.35
N GLY A 32 -9.53 0.61 4.27
CA GLY A 32 -10.06 1.14 3.02
C GLY A 32 -8.99 1.78 2.12
N LYS A 33 -9.41 2.71 1.26
CA LYS A 33 -8.56 3.31 0.22
C LYS A 33 -7.75 4.49 0.76
N LEU A 34 -6.43 4.41 0.62
CA LEU A 34 -5.48 5.46 0.99
C LEU A 34 -4.59 5.83 -0.19
N VAL A 35 -4.15 7.09 -0.21
CA VAL A 35 -3.11 7.58 -1.12
C VAL A 35 -1.85 7.78 -0.30
N ILE A 36 -0.83 6.98 -0.59
CA ILE A 36 0.45 6.96 0.10
C ILE A 36 1.49 7.74 -0.71
N ASP A 37 2.27 8.57 -0.03
CA ASP A 37 3.40 9.26 -0.64
C ASP A 37 4.65 8.36 -0.59
N GLY A 38 5.06 7.81 -1.74
CA GLY A 38 6.18 6.89 -1.85
C GLY A 38 7.54 7.51 -1.54
N ALA A 39 7.65 8.85 -1.51
CA ALA A 39 8.86 9.53 -1.04
C ALA A 39 8.98 9.54 0.49
N ARG A 40 7.88 9.31 1.22
CA ARG A 40 7.84 9.32 2.69
C ARG A 40 7.66 7.94 3.28
N VAL A 41 6.90 7.07 2.61
CA VAL A 41 6.58 5.72 3.08
C VAL A 41 6.97 4.71 2.02
N SER A 42 7.92 3.84 2.36
CA SER A 42 8.30 2.70 1.52
C SER A 42 7.38 1.51 1.80
N LEU A 43 6.35 1.36 0.97
CA LEU A 43 5.46 0.20 1.02
C LEU A 43 6.24 -1.08 0.71
N ILE A 44 5.92 -2.17 1.43
CA ILE A 44 6.61 -3.45 1.32
C ILE A 44 5.84 -4.32 0.31
N PRO A 45 6.42 -4.69 -0.85
CA PRO A 45 5.77 -5.58 -1.81
C PRO A 45 5.54 -6.96 -1.21
N VAL A 46 4.37 -7.55 -1.48
CA VAL A 46 4.05 -8.93 -1.12
C VAL A 46 4.03 -9.75 -2.41
N PHE A 47 4.90 -10.76 -2.46
CA PHE A 47 4.93 -11.75 -3.52
C PHE A 47 4.37 -13.05 -2.93
N GLU A 48 3.15 -13.40 -3.31
CA GLU A 48 2.65 -14.75 -3.07
C GLU A 48 3.24 -15.68 -4.14
N PRO A 49 3.64 -16.92 -3.79
CA PRO A 49 4.12 -17.92 -4.74
C PRO A 49 3.04 -18.38 -5.72
#